data_AF-G9WK72-F1
#
_entry.id   AF-G9WK72-F1
#
_cell.length_a   1.000
_cell.length_b   1.000
_cell.length_c   1.000
_cell.angle_alpha   90.00
_cell.angle_beta   90.00
_cell.angle_gamma   90.00
#
_symmetry.space_group_name_H-M   'P 1'
#
loop_
_entity.id
_entity.type
_entity.pdbx_description
1 polymer ?
#
loop_
_entity_poly.entity_id
_entity_poly.type
_entity_poly.pdbx_seq_one_letter_code
_entity_poly.pdbx_strand_id
1 'polypeptide(L)' 'MFKLFDKVRVKKKNITGVVVDVTRQGERQCFVVEADNRGKIEGGIGGESDYAILDCMSEELEHI' A
#
# COMPACT_ATOMS: atom_id res chain seq x y z
N MET A 1 -5.79 -8.55 -10.09
CA MET A 1 -5.22 -7.25 -10.49
C MET A 1 -5.86 -6.23 -9.58
N PHE A 2 -5.05 -5.52 -8.80
CA PHE A 2 -5.54 -4.55 -7.82
C PHE A 2 -6.01 -3.27 -8.52
N LYS A 3 -7.00 -2.62 -7.92
CA LYS A 3 -7.62 -1.37 -8.38
C LYS A 3 -7.60 -0.34 -7.27
N LEU A 4 -7.82 0.92 -7.64
CA LEU A 4 -8.10 1.98 -6.66
C LEU A 4 -9.22 1.54 -5.72
N PHE A 5 -9.00 1.80 -4.43
CA PHE A 5 -9.87 1.46 -3.30
C PHE A 5 -10.01 -0.02 -2.97
N ASP A 6 -9.26 -0.92 -3.63
CA ASP A 6 -9.19 -2.30 -3.19
C ASP A 6 -8.57 -2.37 -1.80
N LYS A 7 -9.17 -3.20 -0.95
CA LYS A 7 -8.60 -3.59 0.34
C LYS A 7 -7.53 -4.66 0.11
N VAL A 8 -6.35 -4.45 0.69
CA VAL A 8 -5.19 -5.32 0.46
C VAL A 8 -4.39 -5.55 1.74
N ARG A 9 -3.58 -6.60 1.73
CA ARG A 9 -2.48 -6.81 2.69
C ARG A 9 -1.13 -6.69 2.00
N VAL A 10 -0.24 -5.88 2.56
CA VAL A 10 1.19 -5.82 2.22
C VAL A 10 1.90 -6.99 2.93
N LYS A 11 2.18 -8.06 2.19
CA LYS A 11 2.51 -9.39 2.73
C LYS A 11 3.66 -9.40 3.72
N LYS A 12 4.82 -8.84 3.33
CA LYS A 12 6.04 -8.89 4.15
C LYS A 12 5.93 -8.14 5.48
N LYS A 13 5.10 -7.09 5.52
CA LYS A 13 4.92 -6.23 6.69
C LYS A 13 3.70 -6.64 7.53
N ASN A 14 2.86 -7.53 7.00
CA ASN A 14 1.56 -7.88 7.57
C ASN A 14 0.68 -6.64 7.88
N ILE A 15 0.69 -5.67 6.96
CA ILE A 15 -0.08 -4.42 7.09
C ILE A 15 -1.27 -4.49 6.16
N THR A 16 -2.45 -4.16 6.66
CA THR A 16 -3.63 -3.97 5.84
C THR A 16 -3.82 -2.51 5.51
N GLY A 17 -4.42 -2.26 4.35
CA GLY A 17 -4.65 -0.91 3.86
C GLY A 17 -5.53 -0.88 2.63
N VAL A 18 -5.65 0.31 2.06
CA VAL A 18 -6.44 0.59 0.86
C VAL A 18 -5.52 1.10 -0.24
N VAL A 19 -5.68 0.62 -1.46
CA VAL A 19 -4.97 1.17 -2.61
C VAL A 19 -5.49 2.57 -2.91
N VAL A 20 -4.63 3.58 -2.81
CA VAL A 20 -4.97 5.00 -3.03
C VAL A 20 -4.36 5.60 -4.29
N ASP A 21 -3.36 4.92 -4.90
CA ASP A 21 -2.87 5.24 -6.24
C ASP A 21 -2.44 3.97 -6.99
N VAL A 22 -2.58 4.01 -8.32
CA VAL A 22 -2.20 2.96 -9.24
C VAL A 22 -1.44 3.59 -10.41
N THR A 23 -0.13 3.43 -10.41
CA THR A 23 0.73 4.00 -11.44
C THR A 23 1.41 2.89 -12.25
N ARG A 24 1.75 3.18 -13.51
CA ARG A 24 2.47 2.25 -14.39
C ARG A 24 3.84 2.81 -14.73
N GLN A 25 4.88 2.03 -14.46
CA GLN A 25 6.26 2.34 -14.86
C GLN A 25 6.72 1.30 -15.89
N GLY A 26 6.52 1.62 -17.18
CA GLY A 26 6.75 0.69 -18.29
C GLY A 26 5.79 -0.50 -18.26
N GLU A 27 6.32 -1.71 -18.13
CA GLU A 27 5.50 -2.93 -18.02
C GLU A 27 5.09 -3.25 -16.58
N ARG A 28 5.66 -2.57 -15.58
CA ARG A 28 5.38 -2.83 -14.16
C ARG A 28 4.26 -1.94 -13.65
N GLN A 29 3.39 -2.52 -12.84
CA GLN A 29 2.32 -1.81 -12.13
C GLN A 29 2.75 -1.60 -10.68
N CYS A 30 2.71 -0.36 -10.24
CA CYS A 30 3.03 0.08 -8.89
C CYS A 30 1.74 0.55 -8.21
N PHE A 31 1.68 0.38 -6.90
CA PHE A 31 0.53 0.71 -6.08
C PHE A 31 0.99 1.53 -4.89
N VAL A 32 0.14 2.46 -4.48
CA VAL A 32 0.31 3.18 -3.24
C VAL A 32 -0.79 2.71 -2.29
N VAL A 33 -0.40 2.23 -1.11
CA VAL A 33 -1.32 1.71 -0.09
C VAL A 33 -1.31 2.63 1.12
N GLU A 34 -2.46 3.20 1.47
CA GLU A 34 -2.65 3.87 2.75
C GLU A 34 -2.98 2.81 3.81
N ALA A 35 -2.19 2.77 4.89
CA ALA A 35 -2.36 1.78 5.94
C ALA A 35 -3.61 2.05 6.79
N ASP A 36 -4.21 0.98 7.33
CA ASP A 36 -5.40 1.10 8.19
C ASP A 36 -5.12 1.70 9.57
N ASN A 37 -3.88 1.58 10.02
CA ASN A 37 -3.47 2.05 11.33
C ASN A 37 -2.75 3.38 11.19
N ARG A 38 -3.14 4.34 12.03
CA ARG A 38 -2.39 5.58 12.20
C ARG A 38 -1.05 5.29 12.87
N GLY A 39 -0.09 6.17 12.62
CA GLY A 39 1.23 6.07 13.21
C GLY A 39 2.29 5.72 12.18
N LYS A 40 3.53 5.89 12.62
CA LYS A 40 4.70 5.60 11.81
C LYS A 40 4.83 4.11 11.56
N ILE A 41 5.03 3.75 10.31
CA ILE A 41 5.27 2.38 9.85
C ILE A 41 6.66 2.31 9.24
N GLU A 42 7.41 1.26 9.56
CA GLU A 42 8.73 1.04 8.97
C GLU A 42 8.65 0.93 7.45
N GLY A 43 9.41 1.78 6.74
CA GLY A 43 9.40 1.85 5.27
C GLY A 43 8.16 2.52 4.67
N GLY A 44 7.27 3.09 5.49
CA GLY A 44 6.19 3.95 5.04
C GLY A 44 6.61 5.42 5.00
N ILE A 45 5.87 6.21 4.23
CA ILE A 45 6.01 7.67 4.11
C ILE A 45 4.91 8.31 4.98
N GLY A 46 5.29 9.30 5.78
CA GLY A 46 4.39 9.98 6.72
C GLY A 46 3.94 9.08 7.88
N GLY A 47 2.74 9.33 8.39
CA GLY A 47 2.13 8.57 9.47
C GLY A 47 2.44 9.08 10.88
N GLU A 48 3.32 10.06 11.10
CA GLU A 48 3.62 10.58 12.45
C GLU A 48 2.38 11.14 13.18
N SER A 49 1.41 11.66 12.45
CA SER A 49 0.14 12.14 13.00
C SER A 49 -1.07 11.71 12.16
N ASP A 50 -0.88 10.77 11.23
CA ASP A 50 -1.90 10.30 10.29
C ASP A 50 -1.65 8.83 9.87
N TYR A 51 -2.23 8.39 8.76
CA TYR A 51 -1.96 7.09 8.14
C TYR A 51 -0.68 7.11 7.32
N ALA A 52 0.16 6.09 7.50
CA ALA A 52 1.36 5.93 6.69
C ALA A 52 1.00 5.38 5.30
N ILE A 53 1.75 5.84 4.30
CA ILE A 53 1.60 5.41 2.92
C ILE A 53 2.75 4.47 2.54
N LEU A 54 2.45 3.44 1.77
CA LEU A 54 3.40 2.40 1.34
C LEU A 54 3.42 2.27 -0.17
N ASP A 55 4.60 2.45 -0.78
CA ASP A 55 4.82 2.09 -2.18
C ASP A 55 5.00 0.57 -2.29
N CYS A 56 4.21 -0.06 -3.16
CA CYS A 56 4.14 -1.51 -3.30
C CYS A 56 4.14 -1.93 -4.77
N MET A 57 4.77 -3.06 -5.06
CA MET A 57 4.61 -3.78 -6.32
C MET A 57 3.48 -4.81 -6.23
N SER A 58 2.95 -5.24 -7.38
CA SER A 58 1.85 -6.21 -7.43
C SER A 58 2.11 -7.49 -6.63
N GLU A 59 3.35 -7.97 -6.66
CA GLU A 59 3.82 -9.18 -6.00
C GLU A 59 3.96 -9.04 -4.48
N GLU A 60 3.85 -7.84 -3.93
CA GLU A 60 3.91 -7.56 -2.49
C GLU A 60 2.52 -7.55 -1.85
N LEU A 61 1.46 -7.54 -2.67
CA LEU A 61 0.08 -7.43 -2.25
C LEU A 61 -0.67 -8.75 -2.33
N GLU A 62 -1.73 -8.86 -1.54
CA GLU A 62 -2.78 -9.87 -1.66
C GLU A 62 -4.15 -9.24 -1.35
N HIS A 63 -5.21 -9.75 -2.00
CA HIS A 63 -6.59 -9.35 -1.69
C HIS A 63 -7.02 -9.95 -0.35
N ILE A 64 -7.84 -9.20 0.39
CA ILE A 64 -8.45 -9.64 1.65
C ILE A 64 -9.95 -9.35 1.68
#